data_AF-D3B5D4-F1
#
_entry.id   AF-D3B5D4-F1
#
_cell.length_a   1.000
_cell.length_b   1.000
_cell.length_c   1.000
_cell.angle_alpha   90.00
_cell.angle_beta   90.00
_cell.angle_gamma   90.00
#
_symmetry.space_group_name_H-M   'P 1'
#
loop_
_entity.id
_entity.type
_entity.pdbx_description
1 polymer ?
#
loop_
_entity_poly.entity_id
_entity_poly.type
_entity_poly.pdbx_seq_one_letter_code
_entity_poly.pdbx_strand_id
1 'polypeptide(L)'
;MTECDARGCHMVGYFSKEKDSPDGYNLACILTLPPFQRKGFGKLLISFSYELSKKEHKIGAPEKPLSDLGLLSFRSYWTQVLLEILRKHKGNLSILDISNMTSIRTEDIISTLQSLNLIRYWKGQHIISVTPKAIEEHLKIYAKQSSRIDPKCIHWAPMNPLPNKKR
;
A
#
# COMPACT_ATOMS: atom_id res chain seq x y z
N MET A 1 12.81 -5.12 9.15
CA MET A 1 13.01 -3.66 9.26
C MET A 1 13.68 -3.36 10.58
N THR A 2 14.65 -2.45 10.55
CA THR A 2 15.44 -2.06 11.71
C THR A 2 15.47 -0.54 11.86
N GLU A 3 15.61 -0.08 13.09
CA GLU A 3 16.03 1.28 13.42
C GLU A 3 17.52 1.24 13.78
N CYS A 4 18.32 2.16 13.24
CA CYS A 4 19.77 2.15 13.43
C CYS A 4 20.20 3.27 14.39
N ASP A 5 21.02 2.93 15.38
CA ASP A 5 21.66 3.88 16.29
C ASP A 5 23.19 3.62 16.35
N ALA A 6 23.91 4.35 17.22
CA ALA A 6 25.35 4.20 17.39
C ALA A 6 25.79 2.79 17.85
N ARG A 7 24.86 1.95 18.32
CA ARG A 7 25.12 0.58 18.82
C ARG A 7 24.76 -0.50 17.80
N GLY A 8 24.13 -0.13 16.68
CA GLY A 8 23.82 -1.05 15.58
C GLY A 8 22.37 -0.98 15.10
N CYS A 9 21.89 -2.10 14.54
CA CYS A 9 20.57 -2.22 13.93
C CYS A 9 19.61 -2.98 14.84
N HIS A 10 18.53 -2.33 15.27
CA HIS A 10 17.55 -2.88 16.20
C HIS A 10 16.29 -3.29 15.43
N MET A 11 15.90 -4.57 15.50
CA MET A 11 14.69 -5.04 14.82
C MET A 11 13.45 -4.37 15.40
N VAL A 12 12.61 -3.79 14.54
CA VAL A 12 11.34 -3.15 14.93
C VAL A 12 10.12 -3.90 14.37
N GLY A 13 10.29 -4.67 13.31
CA GLY A 13 9.21 -5.42 12.68
C GLY A 13 9.60 -6.05 11.35
N TYR A 14 8.70 -6.86 10.79
CA TYR A 14 8.87 -7.53 9.51
C TYR A 14 7.53 -7.78 8.82
N PHE A 15 7.58 -8.17 7.56
CA PHE A 15 6.50 -8.90 6.90
C PHE A 15 7.08 -10.12 6.17
N SER A 16 6.27 -11.14 5.96
CA SER A 16 6.57 -12.27 5.10
C SER A 16 5.83 -12.15 3.77
N LYS A 17 6.36 -12.77 2.73
CA LYS A 17 5.77 -12.86 1.39
C LYS A 17 6.09 -14.23 0.83
N GLU A 18 5.10 -14.90 0.25
CA GLU A 18 5.33 -16.17 -0.44
C GLU A 18 6.21 -15.94 -1.67
N LYS A 19 7.08 -16.91 -1.99
CA LYS A 19 7.91 -16.83 -3.20
C LYS A 19 7.06 -16.92 -4.47
N ASP A 20 6.04 -17.77 -4.40
CA ASP A 20 5.02 -17.92 -5.42
C ASP A 20 3.66 -17.86 -4.70
N SER A 21 2.86 -16.84 -5.03
CA SER A 21 1.55 -16.62 -4.43
C SER A 21 0.52 -16.69 -5.55
N PRO A 22 -0.22 -17.81 -5.69
CA PRO A 22 -1.17 -17.99 -6.79
C PRO A 22 -2.28 -16.94 -6.77
N ASP A 23 -2.66 -16.50 -5.57
CA ASP A 23 -3.65 -15.44 -5.37
C ASP A 23 -3.08 -14.04 -5.58
N GLY A 24 -1.76 -13.88 -5.77
CA GLY A 24 -1.11 -12.58 -5.93
C GLY A 24 -1.07 -11.76 -4.64
N TYR A 25 -0.82 -12.41 -3.49
CA TYR A 25 -0.60 -11.69 -2.23
C TYR A 25 0.84 -11.15 -2.18
N ASN A 26 0.97 -9.86 -1.87
CA ASN A 26 2.28 -9.22 -1.71
C ASN A 26 2.75 -9.18 -0.25
N LEU A 27 1.90 -9.63 0.66
CA LEU A 27 2.14 -9.68 2.09
C LEU A 27 1.32 -10.82 2.70
N ALA A 28 1.99 -11.77 3.35
CA ALA A 28 1.37 -12.89 4.06
C ALA A 28 1.14 -12.51 5.52
N CYS A 29 2.21 -12.45 6.33
CA CYS A 29 2.14 -11.95 7.71
C CYS A 29 2.85 -10.60 7.83
N ILE A 30 2.39 -9.76 8.75
CA ILE A 30 3.06 -8.51 9.13
C ILE A 30 3.07 -8.37 10.65
N LEU A 31 4.20 -7.95 11.19
CA LEU A 31 4.36 -7.70 12.62
C LEU A 31 5.22 -6.46 12.85
N THR A 32 4.69 -5.54 13.65
CA THR A 32 5.52 -4.57 14.38
C THR A 32 5.62 -5.06 15.82
N LEU A 33 6.85 -5.18 16.34
CA LEU A 33 7.09 -5.65 17.69
C LEU A 33 6.37 -4.74 18.70
N PRO A 34 5.79 -5.29 19.80
CA PRO A 34 4.98 -4.51 20.75
C PRO A 34 5.54 -3.15 21.19
N PRO A 35 6.83 -3.01 21.61
CA PRO A 35 7.38 -1.72 22.05
C PRO A 35 7.54 -0.67 20.92
N PHE A 36 7.35 -1.07 19.67
CA PHE A 36 7.46 -0.22 18.48
C PHE A 36 6.10 0.04 17.81
N GLN A 37 5.00 -0.50 18.35
CA GLN A 37 3.67 -0.26 17.80
C GLN A 37 3.26 1.22 17.92
N ARG A 38 2.33 1.65 17.06
CA ARG A 38 1.79 3.03 16.99
C ARG A 38 2.83 4.13 16.69
N LYS A 39 4.07 3.78 16.32
CA LYS A 39 5.13 4.71 15.88
C LYS A 39 5.23 4.87 14.35
N GLY A 40 4.27 4.34 13.58
CA GLY A 40 4.24 4.42 12.12
C GLY A 40 4.96 3.29 11.37
N PHE A 41 5.70 2.43 12.07
CA PHE A 41 6.45 1.32 11.47
C PHE A 41 5.58 0.32 10.69
N GLY A 42 4.38 -0.01 11.17
CA GLY A 42 3.46 -0.89 10.43
C GLY A 42 3.09 -0.31 9.05
N LYS A 43 2.85 1.00 8.98
CA LYS A 43 2.56 1.70 7.73
C LYS A 43 3.77 1.73 6.80
N LEU A 44 4.98 1.86 7.36
CA LEU A 44 6.23 1.83 6.61
C LEU A 44 6.49 0.44 5.99
N LEU A 45 6.23 -0.64 6.74
CA LEU A 45 6.30 -2.03 6.24
C LEU A 45 5.31 -2.27 5.10
N ILE A 46 4.06 -1.80 5.23
CA ILE A 46 3.05 -1.88 4.17
C ILE A 46 3.50 -1.08 2.94
N SER A 47 4.00 0.14 3.14
CA SER A 47 4.53 0.95 2.04
C SER A 47 5.65 0.23 1.29
N PHE A 48 6.57 -0.41 2.02
CA PHE A 48 7.67 -1.15 1.43
C PHE A 48 7.19 -2.37 0.63
N SER A 49 6.18 -3.11 1.11
CA SER A 49 5.65 -4.26 0.36
C SER A 49 5.06 -3.84 -0.99
N TYR A 50 4.40 -2.67 -1.07
CA TYR A 50 3.92 -2.12 -2.33
C TYR A 50 5.04 -1.58 -3.24
N GLU A 51 6.12 -1.02 -2.69
CA GLU A 51 7.29 -0.65 -3.52
C GLU A 51 7.93 -1.87 -4.19
N LEU A 52 7.95 -3.03 -3.51
CA LEU A 52 8.38 -4.29 -4.12
C LEU A 52 7.42 -4.71 -5.25
N SER A 53 6.10 -4.66 -5.02
CA SER A 53 5.10 -4.96 -6.06
C SER A 53 5.24 -4.07 -7.30
N LYS A 54 5.53 -2.77 -7.12
CA LYS A 54 5.79 -1.85 -8.24
C LYS A 54 7.03 -2.25 -9.04
N LYS A 55 8.12 -2.62 -8.36
CA LYS A 55 9.34 -3.13 -9.02
C LYS A 55 9.13 -4.48 -9.72
N GLU A 56 8.18 -5.28 -9.27
CA GLU A 56 7.77 -6.52 -9.93
C GLU A 56 6.78 -6.31 -11.07
N HIS A 57 6.27 -5.09 -11.26
CA HIS A 57 5.16 -4.78 -12.16
C HIS A 57 3.93 -5.65 -11.90
N LYS A 58 3.65 -5.93 -10.62
CA LYS A 58 2.51 -6.74 -10.18
C LYS A 58 1.57 -5.91 -9.31
N ILE A 59 0.29 -6.25 -9.37
CA ILE A 59 -0.73 -5.77 -8.43
C ILE A 59 -0.74 -6.74 -7.24
N GLY A 60 -0.87 -6.21 -6.02
CA GLY A 60 -0.80 -6.96 -4.78
C GLY A 60 -1.85 -6.55 -3.76
N ALA A 61 -2.18 -7.49 -2.88
CA ALA A 61 -2.99 -7.27 -1.68
C ALA A 61 -2.42 -8.09 -0.52
N PRO A 62 -2.77 -7.75 0.74
CA PRO A 62 -2.48 -8.64 1.86
C PRO A 62 -3.31 -9.92 1.79
N GLU A 63 -2.74 -11.00 2.34
CA GLU A 63 -3.45 -12.24 2.62
C GLU A 63 -4.62 -11.98 3.59
N LYS A 64 -5.69 -12.77 3.46
CA LYS A 64 -6.92 -12.66 4.26
C LYS A 64 -7.12 -13.94 5.09
N PRO A 65 -7.70 -13.85 6.29
CA PRO A 65 -8.21 -12.65 6.96
C PRO A 65 -7.10 -11.77 7.58
N LEU A 66 -7.33 -10.46 7.62
CA LEU A 66 -6.47 -9.53 8.35
C LEU A 66 -6.86 -9.45 9.83
N SER A 67 -5.89 -9.19 10.71
CA SER A 67 -6.17 -8.75 12.08
C SER A 67 -6.78 -7.35 12.11
N ASP A 68 -7.51 -7.00 13.16
CA ASP A 68 -8.13 -5.66 13.32
C ASP A 68 -7.10 -4.53 13.18
N LEU A 69 -5.94 -4.69 13.83
CA LEU A 69 -4.84 -3.73 13.74
C LEU A 69 -4.23 -3.68 12.33
N GLY A 70 -4.13 -4.83 11.66
CA GLY A 70 -3.70 -4.93 10.27
C GLY A 70 -4.65 -4.17 9.34
N LEU A 71 -5.94 -4.43 9.44
CA LEU A 71 -6.98 -3.79 8.63
C LEU A 71 -6.97 -2.27 8.79
N LEU A 72 -6.87 -1.76 10.02
CA LEU A 72 -6.75 -0.33 10.30
C LEU A 72 -5.48 0.28 9.66
N SER A 73 -4.37 -0.45 9.71
CA SER A 73 -3.09 0.00 9.13
C SER A 73 -3.14 0.06 7.60
N PHE A 74 -3.72 -0.96 6.95
CA PHE A 74 -3.91 -0.99 5.49
C PHE A 74 -4.85 0.11 5.02
N ARG A 75 -6.01 0.29 5.68
CA ARG A 75 -6.92 1.40 5.36
C ARG A 75 -6.25 2.76 5.50
N SER A 76 -5.48 2.98 6.57
CA SER A 76 -4.70 4.22 6.74
C SER A 76 -3.67 4.43 5.63
N TYR A 77 -3.00 3.37 5.18
CA TYR A 77 -2.07 3.41 4.05
C TYR A 77 -2.76 3.74 2.73
N TRP A 78 -3.78 2.98 2.34
CA TRP A 78 -4.50 3.20 1.10
C TRP A 78 -5.13 4.58 1.05
N THR A 79 -5.81 5.03 2.11
CA THR A 79 -6.39 6.37 2.17
C THR A 79 -5.33 7.45 1.91
N GLN A 80 -4.17 7.35 2.55
CA GLN A 80 -3.10 8.33 2.34
C GLN A 80 -2.60 8.32 0.89
N VAL A 81 -2.32 7.14 0.32
CA VAL A 81 -1.83 7.03 -1.06
C VAL A 81 -2.85 7.60 -2.06
N LEU A 82 -4.13 7.24 -1.90
CA LEU A 82 -5.19 7.67 -2.81
C LEU A 82 -5.43 9.19 -2.74
N LEU A 83 -5.51 9.77 -1.54
CA LEU A 83 -5.68 11.22 -1.38
C LEU A 83 -4.51 12.01 -1.99
N GLU A 84 -3.28 11.51 -1.84
CA GLU A 84 -2.11 12.16 -2.43
C GLU A 84 -2.11 12.13 -3.96
N ILE A 85 -2.55 11.01 -4.56
CA ILE A 85 -2.69 10.88 -6.01
C ILE A 85 -3.78 11.82 -6.52
N LEU A 86 -4.97 11.78 -5.90
CA LEU A 86 -6.10 12.62 -6.27
C LEU A 86 -5.78 14.12 -6.10
N ARG A 87 -4.99 14.50 -5.10
CA ARG A 87 -4.55 15.90 -4.94
C ARG A 87 -3.62 16.34 -6.06
N LYS A 88 -2.69 15.48 -6.49
CA LYS A 88 -1.64 15.85 -7.46
C LYS A 88 -2.13 15.78 -8.91
N HIS A 89 -3.06 14.88 -9.21
CA HIS A 89 -3.47 14.64 -10.57
C HIS A 89 -4.52 15.66 -11.04
N LYS A 90 -4.31 16.24 -12.23
CA LYS A 90 -5.24 17.17 -12.87
C LYS A 90 -5.88 16.46 -14.05
N GLY A 91 -7.13 16.04 -13.92
CA GLY A 91 -7.88 15.38 -14.99
C GLY A 91 -8.65 14.15 -14.52
N ASN A 92 -9.16 13.39 -15.50
CA ASN A 92 -9.89 12.16 -15.25
C ASN A 92 -8.90 11.04 -14.91
N LEU A 93 -9.12 10.37 -13.79
CA LEU A 93 -8.34 9.22 -13.34
C LEU A 93 -9.25 8.01 -13.24
N SER A 94 -8.90 6.91 -13.89
CA SER A 94 -9.63 5.65 -13.74
C SER A 94 -9.11 4.86 -12.54
N ILE A 95 -9.93 3.92 -12.06
CA ILE A 95 -9.53 2.99 -11.00
C ILE A 95 -8.34 2.11 -11.46
N LEU A 96 -8.29 1.77 -12.75
CA LEU A 96 -7.20 1.00 -13.34
C LEU A 96 -5.89 1.80 -13.37
N ASP A 97 -5.94 3.09 -13.66
CA ASP A 97 -4.76 3.96 -13.62
C ASP A 97 -4.15 4.00 -12.21
N ILE A 98 -5.00 4.16 -11.19
CA ILE A 98 -4.56 4.14 -9.79
C ILE A 98 -3.92 2.79 -9.44
N SER A 99 -4.55 1.68 -9.85
CA SER A 99 -4.03 0.33 -9.63
C SER A 99 -2.64 0.17 -10.23
N ASN A 100 -2.46 0.56 -11.49
CA ASN A 100 -1.17 0.48 -12.19
C ASN A 100 -0.09 1.39 -11.56
N MET A 101 -0.47 2.57 -11.05
CA MET A 101 0.47 3.50 -10.39
C MET A 101 0.91 3.02 -9.00
N THR A 102 0.05 2.28 -8.30
CA THR A 102 0.22 1.99 -6.86
C THR A 102 0.46 0.52 -6.54
N SER A 103 0.21 -0.37 -7.50
CA SER A 103 0.11 -1.81 -7.31
C SER A 103 -1.01 -2.25 -6.34
N ILE A 104 -1.94 -1.37 -5.97
CA ILE A 104 -3.08 -1.70 -5.11
C ILE A 104 -4.20 -2.31 -5.96
N ARG A 105 -4.81 -3.40 -5.48
CA ARG A 105 -5.96 -4.02 -6.17
C ARG A 105 -7.12 -3.04 -6.35
N THR A 106 -7.85 -3.22 -7.43
CA THR A 106 -9.02 -2.41 -7.77
C THR A 106 -10.09 -2.46 -6.69
N GLU A 107 -10.29 -3.61 -6.03
CA GLU A 107 -11.27 -3.77 -4.96
C GLU A 107 -10.90 -2.95 -3.72
N ASP A 108 -9.61 -2.90 -3.38
CA ASP A 108 -9.09 -2.13 -2.25
C ASP A 108 -9.15 -0.63 -2.54
N ILE A 109 -8.92 -0.21 -3.79
CA ILE A 109 -9.11 1.19 -4.23
C ILE A 109 -10.58 1.58 -4.13
N ILE A 110 -11.49 0.78 -4.70
CA ILE A 110 -12.92 1.06 -4.70
C ILE A 110 -13.45 1.15 -3.27
N SER A 111 -13.16 0.15 -2.43
CA SER A 111 -13.63 0.13 -1.04
C SER A 111 -13.08 1.29 -0.22
N THR A 112 -11.82 1.69 -0.45
CA THR A 112 -11.24 2.87 0.20
C THR A 112 -11.93 4.15 -0.24
N LEU A 113 -12.10 4.37 -1.54
CA LEU A 113 -12.78 5.58 -2.05
C LEU A 113 -14.27 5.63 -1.64
N GLN A 114 -14.94 4.48 -1.55
CA GLN A 114 -16.30 4.38 -1.01
C GLN A 114 -16.34 4.83 0.44
N SER A 115 -15.39 4.39 1.28
CA SER A 115 -15.31 4.80 2.69
C SER A 115 -15.06 6.30 2.88
N LEU A 116 -14.50 6.96 1.86
CA LEU A 116 -14.26 8.40 1.83
C LEU A 116 -15.39 9.18 1.12
N ASN A 117 -16.43 8.51 0.59
CA ASN A 117 -17.46 9.13 -0.26
C ASN A 117 -16.90 9.87 -1.50
N LEU A 118 -15.80 9.37 -2.06
CA LEU A 118 -15.08 9.98 -3.20
C LEU A 118 -15.35 9.28 -4.54
N ILE A 119 -16.24 8.28 -4.55
CA ILE A 119 -16.57 7.49 -5.73
C ILE A 119 -18.08 7.25 -5.79
N ARG A 120 -18.61 7.19 -7.01
CA ARG A 120 -20.03 6.89 -7.27
C ARG A 120 -20.13 5.72 -8.23
N TYR A 121 -21.23 4.98 -8.16
CA TYR A 121 -21.55 3.95 -9.14
C TYR A 121 -22.62 4.47 -10.09
N TRP A 122 -22.35 4.41 -11.40
CA TRP A 122 -23.24 4.93 -12.43
C TRP A 122 -23.18 4.04 -13.68
N LYS A 123 -24.33 3.55 -14.14
CA LYS A 123 -24.48 2.70 -15.34
C LYS A 123 -23.48 1.54 -15.42
N GLY A 124 -23.26 0.84 -14.31
CA GLY A 124 -22.32 -0.30 -14.29
C GLY A 124 -20.86 0.08 -14.05
N GLN A 125 -20.53 1.35 -13.89
CA GLN A 125 -19.16 1.83 -13.76
C GLN A 125 -18.93 2.63 -12.48
N HIS A 126 -17.74 2.48 -11.92
CA HIS A 126 -17.26 3.30 -10.82
C HIS A 126 -16.63 4.59 -11.36
N ILE A 127 -17.17 5.74 -10.93
CA ILE A 127 -16.72 7.07 -11.35
C ILE A 127 -16.16 7.80 -10.13
N ILE A 128 -14.89 8.19 -10.20
CA ILE A 128 -14.26 9.04 -9.20
C ILE A 128 -14.78 10.47 -9.42
N SER A 129 -15.48 11.02 -8.43
CA SER A 129 -16.06 12.35 -8.50
C SER A 129 -15.69 13.10 -7.23
N VAL A 130 -14.60 13.85 -7.31
CA VAL A 130 -13.98 14.51 -6.16
C VAL A 130 -13.73 15.98 -6.46
N THR A 131 -14.01 16.82 -5.47
CA THR A 131 -13.62 18.23 -5.51
C THR A 131 -12.29 18.41 -4.78
N PRO A 132 -11.44 19.39 -5.17
CA PRO A 132 -10.23 19.70 -4.43
C PRO A 132 -10.50 19.98 -2.94
N LYS A 133 -11.63 20.62 -2.62
CA LYS A 133 -12.06 20.88 -1.24
C LYS A 133 -12.27 19.61 -0.43
N ALA A 134 -12.97 18.61 -0.98
CA ALA A 134 -13.19 17.34 -0.30
C ALA A 134 -11.87 16.60 -0.02
N ILE A 135 -10.92 16.64 -0.97
CA ILE A 135 -9.59 16.04 -0.80
C ILE A 135 -8.83 16.73 0.35
N GLU A 136 -8.81 18.06 0.38
CA GLU A 136 -8.13 18.82 1.44
C GLU A 136 -8.76 18.62 2.82
N GLU A 137 -10.09 18.48 2.90
CA GLU A 137 -10.79 18.15 4.16
C GLU A 137 -10.36 16.78 4.70
N HIS A 138 -10.29 15.77 3.84
CA HIS A 138 -9.75 14.46 4.24
C HIS A 138 -8.27 14.55 4.60
N LEU A 139 -7.45 15.27 3.83
CA LEU A 139 -6.02 15.41 4.12
C LEU A 139 -5.75 16.07 5.47
N LYS A 140 -6.59 17.00 5.94
CA LYS A 140 -6.49 17.56 7.30
C LYS A 140 -6.69 16.48 8.39
N ILE A 141 -7.63 15.56 8.18
CA ILE A 141 -7.90 14.45 9.10
C ILE A 141 -6.74 13.45 9.09
N TYR A 142 -6.17 13.16 7.91
CA TYR A 142 -5.08 12.21 7.71
C TYR A 142 -3.69 12.87 7.69
N ALA A 143 -3.57 14.12 8.16
CA ALA A 143 -2.37 14.95 8.05
C ALA A 143 -1.17 14.45 8.88
N LYS A 144 -1.35 13.42 9.72
CA LYS A 144 -0.25 12.83 10.48
C LYS A 144 0.83 12.35 9.51
N GLN A 145 1.94 13.09 9.47
CA GLN A 145 3.13 12.72 8.73
C GLN A 145 3.58 11.34 9.17
N SER A 146 3.41 10.37 8.28
CA SER A 146 4.09 9.09 8.37
C SER A 146 5.35 9.17 7.54
N SER A 147 6.45 8.64 8.08
CA SER A 147 7.66 8.34 7.31
C SER A 147 7.27 7.54 6.06
N ARG A 148 7.93 7.84 4.94
CA ARG A 148 7.72 7.19 3.65
C ARG A 148 8.97 6.44 3.23
N ILE A 149 8.77 5.36 2.49
CA ILE A 149 9.87 4.72 1.77
C ILE A 149 10.26 5.62 0.59
N ASP A 150 11.55 5.90 0.45
CA ASP A 150 12.10 6.45 -0.80
C ASP A 150 12.40 5.30 -1.76
N PRO A 151 11.68 5.19 -2.89
CA PRO A 151 11.91 4.11 -3.86
C PRO A 151 13.34 4.11 -4.44
N LYS A 152 14.01 5.27 -4.46
CA LYS A 152 15.38 5.41 -4.97
C LYS A 152 16.42 4.70 -4.09
N CYS A 153 16.11 4.52 -2.82
CA CYS A 153 16.98 3.83 -1.85
C CYS A 153 16.78 2.30 -1.87
N ILE A 154 15.87 1.77 -2.70
CA ILE A 154 15.60 0.33 -2.77
C ILE A 154 16.53 -0.33 -3.79
N HIS A 155 17.61 -0.91 -3.27
CA HIS A 155 18.54 -1.77 -4.03
C HIS A 155 18.02 -3.21 -4.04
N TRP A 156 17.08 -3.49 -4.93
CA TRP A 156 16.46 -4.80 -5.08
C TRP A 156 15.93 -5.00 -6.51
N ALA A 157 15.97 -6.24 -6.99
CA ALA A 157 15.38 -6.69 -8.25
C ALA A 157 14.59 -8.01 -8.02
N PRO A 158 13.50 -8.25 -8.78
CA PRO A 158 12.78 -9.51 -8.71
C PRO A 158 13.68 -10.71 -9.02
N MET A 159 13.43 -11.83 -8.34
CA MET A 159 14.11 -13.07 -8.67
C MET A 159 13.60 -13.56 -10.03
N ASN A 160 14.48 -13.61 -11.03
CA ASN A 160 14.13 -14.23 -12.30
C ASN A 160 13.77 -15.70 -12.04
N PRO A 161 12.59 -16.19 -12.47
CA PRO A 161 12.33 -17.61 -12.41
C PRO A 161 13.45 -18.32 -13.17
N LEU A 162 14.09 -19.29 -12.52
CA LEU A 162 15.06 -20.16 -13.19
C LEU A 162 14.36 -20.74 -14.43
N PRO A 163 15.00 -20.76 -15.61
CA PRO A 163 14.39 -21.35 -16.79
C PRO A 163 13.95 -22.77 -16.42
N ASN A 164 12.66 -23.06 -16.65
CA ASN A 164 12.07 -24.36 -16.35
C ASN A 164 13.00 -25.45 -16.86
N LYS A 165 13.67 -26.18 -15.94
CA LYS A 165 14.26 -27.47 -16.28
C LYS A 165 13.07 -28.35 -16.64
N LYS A 166 12.83 -28.51 -17.95
CA LYS A 166 11.93 -29.53 -18.47
C LYS A 166 12.31 -30.84 -17.77
N ARG A 167 11.41 -31.34 -16.91
CA ARG A 167 11.46 -32.72 -16.42
C ARG A 167 11.02 -33.64 -17.55
#